data_AF-A0AAV8ZVM5-F1
#
_entry.id   AF-A0AAV8ZVM5-F1
#
_cell.length_a   1.000
_cell.length_b   1.000
_cell.length_c   1.000
_cell.angle_alpha   90.00
_cell.angle_beta   90.00
_cell.angle_gamma   90.00
#
_symmetry.space_group_name_H-M   'P 1'
#
loop_
_entity.id
_entity.type
_entity.pdbx_description
1 polymer ?
#
loop_
_entity_poly.entity_id
_entity_poly.type
_entity_poly.pdbx_seq_one_letter_code
_entity_poly.pdbx_strand_id
1 'polypeptide(L)'
;MNVVALPRDQYGTFYDTDSYIVYAASQYGQACGLDTVSRDVKGGCMEYHIHFWLGSRTNPDKSGVAAYKTVELDNFLNCCATQHRETEGNESARFLSFFKNGIR
;
A
#
# COMPACT_ATOMS: atom_id res chain seq x y z
N MET A 1 11.49 9.53 12.12
CA MET A 1 10.57 9.84 11.00
C MET A 1 9.20 9.27 11.34
N ASN A 2 8.13 9.97 10.98
CA ASN A 2 6.75 9.57 11.28
C ASN A 2 6.01 9.25 9.98
N VAL A 3 5.09 8.27 10.04
CA VAL A 3 4.17 7.98 8.94
C VAL A 3 3.01 8.97 9.04
N VAL A 4 2.68 9.61 7.93
CA VAL A 4 1.58 10.58 7.84
C VAL A 4 0.51 10.01 6.92
N ALA A 5 -0.73 9.94 7.40
CA ALA A 5 -1.85 9.52 6.58
C ALA A 5 -2.17 10.62 5.55
N LEU A 6 -2.21 10.23 4.27
CA LEU A 6 -2.61 11.14 3.21
C LEU A 6 -4.14 11.29 3.16
N PRO A 7 -4.65 12.46 2.76
CA PRO A 7 -6.06 12.61 2.46
C PRO A 7 -6.41 11.84 1.18
N ARG A 8 -7.68 11.39 1.08
CA ARG A 8 -8.12 10.47 0.01
C ARG A 8 -8.00 11.04 -1.40
N ASP A 9 -8.08 12.35 -1.54
CA ASP A 9 -7.91 13.08 -2.81
C ASP A 9 -6.48 13.02 -3.35
N GLN A 10 -5.50 12.70 -2.50
CA GLN A 10 -4.10 12.50 -2.91
C GLN A 10 -3.77 11.04 -3.24
N TYR A 11 -4.69 10.11 -3.04
CA TYR A 11 -4.43 8.71 -3.33
C TYR A 11 -4.21 8.51 -4.83
N GLY A 12 -3.13 7.82 -5.18
CA GLY A 12 -2.71 7.62 -6.56
C GLY A 12 -1.72 8.67 -7.07
N THR A 13 -1.41 9.72 -6.29
CA THR A 13 -0.31 10.65 -6.58
C THR A 13 0.90 10.29 -5.74
N PHE A 14 2.02 9.98 -6.40
CA PHE A 14 3.27 9.55 -5.77
C PHE A 14 4.41 10.49 -6.19
N TYR A 15 5.07 11.09 -5.22
CA TYR A 15 6.28 11.87 -5.50
C TYR A 15 7.51 10.95 -5.54
N ASP A 16 8.26 11.03 -6.64
CA ASP A 16 9.48 10.26 -6.87
C ASP A 16 10.61 10.51 -5.84
N THR A 17 10.54 11.60 -5.09
CA THR A 17 11.47 11.92 -3.99
C THR A 17 11.07 11.32 -2.63
N ASP A 18 9.95 10.60 -2.58
CA ASP A 18 9.33 10.06 -1.36
C ASP A 18 9.14 8.53 -1.40
N SER A 19 8.65 8.00 -0.28
CA SER A 19 8.29 6.60 -0.14
C SER A 19 6.97 6.48 0.60
N TYR A 20 6.14 5.55 0.15
CA TYR A 20 4.75 5.44 0.57
C TYR A 20 4.44 4.03 1.03
N ILE A 21 3.45 3.90 1.91
CA ILE A 21 2.89 2.61 2.32
C ILE A 21 1.43 2.62 1.89
N VAL A 22 1.04 1.60 1.13
CA VAL A 22 -0.34 1.39 0.67
C VAL A 22 -0.82 0.08 1.29
N TYR A 23 -1.88 0.17 2.09
CA TYR A 23 -2.54 -0.98 2.68
C TYR A 23 -3.84 -1.27 1.94
N ALA A 24 -4.01 -2.52 1.53
CA ALA A 24 -5.21 -3.02 0.88
C ALA A 24 -5.74 -4.24 1.64
N ALA A 25 -7.05 -4.24 1.88
CA ALA A 25 -7.77 -5.34 2.51
C ALA A 25 -9.03 -5.64 1.70
N SER A 26 -9.17 -6.88 1.27
CA SER A 26 -10.32 -7.34 0.50
C SER A 26 -10.70 -8.76 0.90
N GLN A 27 -11.91 -9.18 0.54
CA GLN A 27 -12.23 -10.60 0.53
C GLN A 27 -11.38 -11.29 -0.54
N TYR A 28 -10.99 -12.53 -0.26
CA TYR A 28 -10.21 -13.33 -1.19
C TYR A 28 -10.83 -13.35 -2.60
N GLY A 29 -10.06 -12.93 -3.60
CA GLY A 29 -10.46 -12.94 -5.01
C GLY A 29 -11.39 -11.79 -5.43
N GLN A 30 -11.68 -10.83 -4.54
CA GLN A 30 -12.38 -9.61 -4.91
C GLN A 30 -11.43 -8.46 -5.23
N ALA A 31 -11.84 -7.60 -6.17
CA ALA A 31 -11.08 -6.41 -6.51
C ALA A 31 -11.06 -5.42 -5.33
N CYS A 32 -9.87 -4.90 -5.02
CA CYS A 32 -9.69 -3.80 -4.07
C CYS A 32 -9.52 -2.49 -4.85
N GLY A 33 -10.21 -1.44 -4.44
CA GLY A 33 -10.07 -0.10 -5.00
C GLY A 33 -10.15 0.97 -3.93
N LEU A 34 -9.97 2.22 -4.35
CA LEU A 34 -9.99 3.40 -3.46
C LEU A 34 -11.28 3.54 -2.65
N ASP A 35 -12.40 3.05 -3.18
CA ASP A 35 -13.74 3.13 -2.57
C ASP A 35 -14.08 1.91 -1.70
N THR A 36 -13.20 0.90 -1.62
CA THR A 36 -13.45 -0.32 -0.83
C THR A 36 -13.29 -0.02 0.66
N VAL A 37 -14.31 0.63 1.25
CA VAL A 37 -14.47 0.77 2.70
C VAL A 37 -15.52 -0.24 3.14
N SER A 38 -15.14 -1.48 3.32
CA SER A 38 -16.02 -2.46 3.96
C SER A 38 -15.88 -2.37 5.48
N ARG A 39 -16.56 -1.36 6.06
CA ARG A 39 -17.09 -1.50 7.42
C ARG A 39 -18.11 -2.64 7.35
N ASP A 40 -17.80 -3.75 8.00
CA ASP A 40 -18.54 -5.02 8.03
C ASP A 40 -18.35 -5.96 6.82
N VAL A 41 -17.17 -6.60 6.75
CA VAL A 41 -17.03 -7.87 6.01
C VAL A 41 -17.64 -8.99 6.86
N LYS A 42 -18.94 -9.25 6.71
CA LYS A 42 -19.59 -10.40 7.35
C LYS A 42 -19.29 -11.69 6.57
N GLY A 43 -18.41 -12.52 7.13
CA GLY A 43 -18.15 -13.88 6.67
C GLY A 43 -17.34 -13.96 5.37
N GLY A 44 -16.04 -14.20 5.50
CA GLY A 44 -15.12 -14.45 4.38
C GLY A 44 -13.66 -14.48 4.83
N CYS A 45 -12.82 -15.22 4.11
CA CYS A 45 -11.36 -15.12 4.29
C CYS A 45 -10.89 -13.78 3.70
N MET A 46 -10.25 -12.96 4.52
CA MET A 46 -9.69 -11.68 4.09
C MET A 46 -8.26 -11.89 3.59
N GLU A 47 -7.91 -11.23 2.49
CA GLU A 47 -6.52 -11.07 2.07
C GLU A 47 -6.04 -9.66 2.44
N TYR A 48 -4.84 -9.58 3.01
CA TYR A 48 -4.20 -8.33 3.39
C TYR A 48 -2.93 -8.15 2.58
N HIS A 49 -2.77 -6.98 2.00
CA HIS A 49 -1.61 -6.63 1.20
C HIS A 49 -1.05 -5.30 1.68
N ILE A 50 0.27 -5.28 1.96
CA ILE A 50 0.97 -4.05 2.28
C ILE A 50 2.02 -3.84 1.20
N HIS A 51 1.91 -2.74 0.49
CA HIS A 51 2.84 -2.34 -0.55
C HIS A 51 3.66 -1.16 -0.03
N PHE A 52 4.99 -1.25 -0.08
CA PHE A 52 5.84 -0.08 0.12
C PHE A 52 6.40 0.35 -1.23
N TRP A 53 5.99 1.54 -1.65
CA TRP A 53 6.38 2.13 -2.92
C TRP A 53 7.57 3.06 -2.72
N LEU A 54 8.58 2.90 -3.56
CA LEU A 54 9.84 3.61 -3.50
C LEU A 54 10.02 4.46 -4.76
N GLY A 55 10.02 5.78 -4.57
CA GLY A 55 10.33 6.72 -5.64
C GLY A 55 11.77 6.59 -6.10
N SER A 56 12.01 6.80 -7.39
CA SER A 56 13.32 6.69 -8.03
C SER A 56 14.38 7.63 -7.44
N ARG A 57 13.94 8.73 -6.82
CA ARG A 57 14.78 9.74 -6.15
C ARG A 57 14.61 9.75 -4.64
N THR A 58 13.98 8.73 -4.05
CA THR A 58 13.90 8.60 -2.59
C THR A 58 15.29 8.38 -1.99
N ASN A 59 15.45 8.77 -0.72
CA ASN A 59 16.70 8.55 0.00
C ASN A 59 16.65 7.26 0.84
N PRO A 60 17.82 6.74 1.29
CA PRO A 60 17.89 5.52 2.09
C PRO A 60 17.08 5.57 3.38
N ASP A 61 16.99 6.74 4.02
CA ASP A 61 16.26 6.89 5.27
C ASP A 61 14.74 6.74 5.06
N LYS A 62 14.18 7.41 4.05
CA LYS A 62 12.75 7.34 3.70
C LYS A 62 12.35 5.94 3.27
N SER A 63 13.13 5.33 2.38
CA SER A 63 12.88 3.97 1.90
C SER A 63 13.05 2.92 3.01
N GLY A 64 14.06 3.08 3.86
CA GLY A 64 14.26 2.24 5.05
C GLY A 64 13.12 2.35 6.04
N VAL A 65 12.62 3.56 6.29
CA VAL A 65 11.45 3.79 7.15
C VAL A 65 10.20 3.16 6.55
N ALA A 66 9.96 3.28 5.25
CA ALA A 66 8.81 2.64 4.60
C ALA A 66 8.84 1.11 4.73
N ALA A 67 10.01 0.49 4.53
CA ALA A 67 10.20 -0.95 4.70
C ALA A 67 10.01 -1.39 6.17
N TYR A 68 10.63 -0.68 7.12
CA TYR A 68 10.50 -0.98 8.55
C TYR A 68 9.05 -0.86 9.02
N LYS A 69 8.35 0.20 8.61
CA LYS A 69 6.95 0.43 8.97
C LYS A 69 5.98 -0.56 8.31
N THR A 70 6.34 -1.11 7.16
CA THR A 70 5.59 -2.21 6.54
C THR A 70 5.66 -3.48 7.39
N VAL A 71 6.84 -3.83 7.92
CA VAL A 71 7.01 -4.95 8.85
C VAL A 71 6.27 -4.70 10.17
N GLU A 72 6.33 -3.48 10.70
CA GLU A 72 5.60 -3.10 11.92
C GLU A 72 4.07 -3.26 11.74
N LEU A 73 3.54 -2.84 10.58
CA LEU A 73 2.12 -2.98 10.25
C LEU A 73 1.71 -4.45 10.05
N ASP A 74 2.53 -5.26 9.38
CA ASP A 74 2.25 -6.69 9.20
C ASP A 74 2.26 -7.44 10.53
N ASN A 75 3.23 -7.14 11.41
CA ASN A 75 3.27 -7.70 12.76
C ASN A 75 2.00 -7.36 13.56
N PHE A 76 1.48 -6.13 13.42
CA PHE A 76 0.21 -5.73 14.02
C PHE A 76 -0.99 -6.51 13.47
N LEU A 77 -0.91 -6.96 12.21
CA LEU A 77 -1.89 -7.82 11.55
C LEU A 77 -1.58 -9.32 11.75
N ASN A 78 -0.86 -9.69 12.82
CA ASN A 78 -0.51 -11.07 13.15
C ASN A 78 0.27 -11.79 12.03
N CYS A 79 1.08 -11.05 11.27
CA CYS A 79 1.87 -11.56 10.14
C CYS A 79 1.01 -12.23 9.05
N CYS A 80 -0.23 -11.77 8.89
CA CYS A 80 -1.17 -12.31 7.90
C CYS A 80 -1.16 -11.54 6.58
N ALA A 81 -0.42 -10.43 6.47
CA ALA A 81 -0.35 -9.65 5.24
C ALA A 81 0.78 -10.12 4.33
N THR A 82 0.54 -10.08 3.02
CA THR A 82 1.62 -10.23 2.04
C THR A 82 2.27 -8.86 1.83
N GLN A 83 3.58 -8.78 2.06
CA GLN A 83 4.35 -7.56 1.84
C GLN A 83 4.87 -7.51 0.39
N HIS A 84 4.74 -6.35 -0.26
CA HIS A 84 5.15 -6.12 -1.65
C HIS A 84 6.08 -4.92 -1.70
N ARG A 85 7.21 -5.10 -2.38
CA ARG A 85 8.12 -3.99 -2.71
C ARG A 85 7.75 -3.46 -4.08
N GLU A 86 7.36 -2.20 -4.14
CA GLU A 86 7.05 -1.51 -5.39
C GLU A 86 8.12 -0.44 -5.64
N THR A 87 8.64 -0.37 -6.86
CA THR A 87 9.58 0.69 -7.27
C THR A 87 8.98 1.44 -8.43
N GLU A 88 9.18 2.75 -8.46
CA GLU A 88 8.69 3.62 -9.54
C GLU A 88 9.00 3.04 -10.92
N GLY A 89 7.95 2.91 -11.74
CA GLY A 89 8.01 2.39 -13.11
C GLY A 89 8.12 0.87 -13.22
N ASN A 90 8.11 0.13 -12.11
CA ASN A 90 8.14 -1.34 -12.07
C ASN A 90 7.10 -1.89 -11.10
N GLU A 91 5.98 -1.19 -10.94
CA GLU A 91 4.91 -1.57 -10.03
C GLU A 91 4.21 -2.86 -10.49
N SER A 92 3.82 -3.68 -9.52
CA SER A 92 3.05 -4.88 -9.78
C SER A 92 1.66 -4.56 -10.37
N ALA A 93 1.14 -5.45 -11.21
CA ALA A 93 -0.21 -5.33 -11.76
C ALA A 93 -1.27 -5.23 -10.64
N ARG A 94 -1.03 -5.86 -9.49
CA ARG A 94 -1.90 -5.77 -8.30
C ARG A 94 -1.89 -4.35 -7.74
N PHE A 95 -0.73 -3.76 -7.50
CA PHE A 95 -0.63 -2.39 -7.00
C PHE A 95 -1.34 -1.39 -7.92
N LEU A 96 -1.08 -1.49 -9.23
CA LEU A 96 -1.70 -0.63 -10.23
C LEU A 96 -3.23 -0.81 -10.28
N SER A 97 -3.74 -2.02 -10.02
CA SER A 97 -5.19 -2.30 -10.04
C SER A 97 -5.99 -1.51 -9.00
N PHE A 98 -5.35 -1.03 -7.92
CA PHE A 98 -6.00 -0.23 -6.89
C PHE A 98 -6.40 1.16 -7.40
N PHE A 99 -5.68 1.68 -8.40
CA PHE A 99 -5.83 3.03 -8.94
C PHE A 99 -6.45 2.96 -10.34
N LYS A 100 -7.79 2.93 -10.41
CA LYS A 100 -8.55 2.78 -11.67
C LYS A 100 -8.20 3.83 -12.74
N ASN A 101 -7.79 5.01 -12.30
CA ASN A 101 -7.41 6.12 -13.20
C ASN A 101 -5.88 6.19 -13.43
N GLY A 102 -5.15 5.14 -13.06
CA GLY A 102 -3.70 5.11 -13.04
C GLY A 102 -3.11 5.81 -11.82
N ILE A 103 -1.78 5.72 -11.72
CA ILE A 103 -0.97 6.48 -10.76
C ILE A 103 -0.29 7.66 -11.47
N ARG A 104 0.02 8.71 -10.71
CA ARG A 104 0.71 9.91 -11.18
C ARG A 104 1.93 10.20 -10.34
#